data_AF-A0A323V2F4-F1
#
_entry.id   AF-A0A323V2F4-F1
#
_cell.length_a   1.000
_cell.length_b   1.000
_cell.length_c   1.000
_cell.angle_alpha   90.00
_cell.angle_beta   90.00
_cell.angle_gamma   90.00
#
_symmetry.space_group_name_H-M   'P 1'
#
loop_
_entity.id
_entity.type
_entity.pdbx_description
1 polymer ?
#
loop_
_entity_poly.entity_id
_entity_poly.type
_entity_poly.pdbx_seq_one_letter_code
_entity_poly.pdbx_strand_id
1 'polypeptide(L)'
;DEVVDRLVEPLLGGVYAGRPDDLSLAATMPALAAQLPAATSLLGAAMAARDAGARSRGDVDGPVFVTVRDGIGSLPQALVDGARADVRLDTAVAALRRVAGGFELELEGGTTLTADAVVLATPASPTARLLADVAPDAVEPLQGIPYASMAVVAMAFPEQQVAAGSGLLVPPVTGRLVKGVTVSSSKWPHLGGALRVRSSVGRFGDDAALQRADDDLTAAVVADVAELLDLERPEPVQTELVRWVDGLPQYLVGHPQRVAAVRAAVAAVPGLAVA
;
A
#
# COMPACT_ATOMS: atom_id res chain seq x y z
N ASP A 1 26.70 3.73 -4.39
CA ASP A 1 25.37 4.23 -4.02
C ASP A 1 24.50 4.60 -5.23
N GLU A 2 25.05 5.07 -6.35
CA GLU A 2 24.26 5.49 -7.53
C GLU A 2 23.16 4.52 -8.01
N VAL A 3 23.42 3.22 -8.10
CA VAL A 3 22.40 2.22 -8.47
C VAL A 3 21.29 2.14 -7.43
N VAL A 4 21.64 2.19 -6.14
CA VAL A 4 20.65 2.16 -5.07
C VAL A 4 19.82 3.44 -5.12
N ASP A 5 20.46 4.60 -5.17
CA ASP A 5 19.80 5.89 -5.10
C ASP A 5 18.90 6.17 -6.30
N ARG A 6 19.32 5.75 -7.51
CA ARG A 6 18.61 6.11 -8.77
C ARG A 6 17.74 5.02 -9.34
N LEU A 7 17.89 3.76 -8.92
CA LEU A 7 17.14 2.64 -9.47
C LEU A 7 16.40 1.83 -8.39
N VAL A 8 17.08 1.45 -7.31
CA VAL A 8 16.48 0.58 -6.27
C VAL A 8 15.54 1.37 -5.36
N GLU A 9 15.98 2.53 -4.87
CA GLU A 9 15.19 3.43 -4.04
C GLU A 9 13.87 3.80 -4.71
N PRO A 10 13.84 4.37 -5.93
CA PRO A 10 12.58 4.81 -6.52
C PRO A 10 11.61 3.64 -6.76
N LEU A 11 12.13 2.44 -7.01
CA LEU A 11 11.32 1.22 -7.14
C LEU A 11 10.69 0.82 -5.80
N LEU A 12 11.48 0.70 -4.74
CA LEU A 12 10.99 0.28 -3.42
C LEU A 12 10.18 1.38 -2.73
N GLY A 13 10.64 2.62 -2.80
CA GLY A 13 9.93 3.80 -2.29
C GLY A 13 8.63 4.08 -3.04
N GLY A 14 8.56 3.77 -4.34
CA GLY A 14 7.32 3.84 -5.12
C GLY A 14 6.25 2.84 -4.69
N VAL A 15 6.65 1.65 -4.21
CA VAL A 15 5.73 0.58 -3.79
C VAL A 15 5.41 0.65 -2.30
N TYR A 16 6.42 0.78 -1.46
CA TYR A 16 6.30 0.66 0.00
C TYR A 16 6.34 2.00 0.73
N ALA A 17 6.69 3.10 0.05
CA ALA A 17 7.05 4.37 0.67
C ALA A 17 8.25 4.28 1.65
N GLY A 18 8.95 3.15 1.70
CA GLY A 18 10.08 2.91 2.60
C GLY A 18 11.45 3.16 1.96
N ARG A 19 12.50 3.00 2.76
CA ARG A 19 13.90 3.10 2.33
C ARG A 19 14.49 1.71 2.08
N PRO A 20 15.25 1.50 1.00
CA PRO A 20 15.87 0.20 0.70
C PRO A 20 16.68 -0.38 1.85
N ASP A 21 17.43 0.45 2.58
CA ASP A 21 18.31 0.02 3.66
C ASP A 21 17.55 -0.52 4.89
N ASP A 22 16.29 -0.11 5.05
CA ASP A 22 15.46 -0.49 6.20
C ASP A 22 14.53 -1.67 5.89
N LEU A 23 14.18 -1.86 4.61
CA LEU A 23 13.20 -2.85 4.17
C LEU A 23 13.79 -4.27 4.17
N SER A 24 13.00 -5.22 4.68
CA SER A 24 13.32 -6.64 4.64
C SER A 24 13.17 -7.20 3.23
N LEU A 25 14.30 -7.57 2.61
CA LEU A 25 14.30 -8.28 1.33
C LEU A 25 13.42 -9.54 1.35
N ALA A 26 13.41 -10.28 2.47
CA ALA A 26 12.60 -11.48 2.62
C ALA A 26 11.10 -11.20 2.61
N ALA A 27 10.67 -10.01 3.04
CA ALA A 27 9.27 -9.61 3.06
C ALA A 27 8.83 -8.90 1.77
N THR A 28 9.70 -8.07 1.18
CA THR A 28 9.36 -7.24 0.01
C THR A 28 9.68 -7.93 -1.31
N MET A 29 10.68 -8.81 -1.34
CA MET A 29 11.10 -9.55 -2.54
C MET A 29 11.30 -11.05 -2.24
N PRO A 30 10.28 -11.76 -1.72
CA PRO A 30 10.41 -13.14 -1.26
C PRO A 30 10.92 -14.10 -2.34
N ALA A 31 10.50 -13.91 -3.59
CA ALA A 31 10.97 -14.72 -4.72
C ALA A 31 12.48 -14.58 -4.96
N LEU A 32 13.04 -13.37 -4.82
CA LEU A 32 14.48 -13.14 -4.93
C LEU A 32 15.21 -13.68 -3.69
N ALA A 33 14.69 -13.39 -2.50
CA ALA A 33 15.26 -13.86 -1.24
C ALA A 33 15.40 -15.40 -1.20
N ALA A 34 14.43 -16.14 -1.75
CA ALA A 34 14.47 -17.59 -1.83
C ALA A 34 15.58 -18.15 -2.73
N GLN A 35 16.06 -17.39 -3.73
CA GLN A 35 17.10 -17.83 -4.66
C GLN A 35 18.51 -17.53 -4.15
N LEU A 36 18.68 -16.51 -3.31
CA LEU A 36 20.00 -16.04 -2.87
C LEU A 36 20.89 -17.10 -2.21
N PRO A 37 20.39 -17.98 -1.31
CA PRO A 37 21.25 -18.96 -0.64
C PRO A 37 21.96 -19.93 -1.59
N ALA A 38 21.36 -20.21 -2.76
CA ALA A 38 21.91 -21.14 -3.75
C ALA A 38 22.55 -20.45 -4.96
N ALA A 39 22.44 -19.13 -5.06
CA ALA A 39 22.89 -18.39 -6.23
C ALA A 39 24.39 -18.06 -6.17
N THR A 40 25.07 -18.21 -7.29
CA THR A 40 26.48 -17.83 -7.46
C THR A 40 26.67 -16.36 -7.83
N SER A 41 25.59 -15.65 -8.17
CA SER A 41 25.56 -14.21 -8.43
C SER A 41 24.16 -13.62 -8.20
N LEU A 42 24.09 -12.32 -7.92
CA LEU A 42 22.82 -11.59 -7.77
C LEU A 42 21.99 -11.62 -9.06
N LEU A 43 22.64 -11.47 -10.22
CA LEU A 43 21.97 -11.55 -11.52
C LEU A 43 21.37 -12.94 -11.74
N GLY A 44 22.10 -14.00 -11.39
CA GLY A 44 21.61 -15.37 -11.44
C GLY A 44 20.38 -15.58 -10.54
N ALA A 45 20.42 -15.06 -9.31
CA ALA A 45 19.28 -15.10 -8.39
C ALA A 45 18.05 -14.37 -8.96
N ALA A 46 18.26 -13.18 -9.54
CA ALA A 46 17.20 -12.37 -10.13
C ALA A 46 16.57 -13.05 -11.36
N MET A 47 17.37 -13.66 -12.23
CA MET A 47 16.88 -14.44 -13.37
C MET A 47 16.06 -15.65 -12.91
N ALA A 48 16.56 -16.41 -11.95
CA ALA A 48 15.83 -17.56 -11.39
C ALA A 48 14.49 -17.15 -10.75
N ALA A 49 14.47 -16.02 -10.01
CA ALA A 49 13.27 -15.47 -9.40
C ALA A 49 12.24 -15.01 -10.46
N ARG A 50 12.70 -14.33 -11.52
CA ARG A 50 11.86 -13.93 -12.66
C ARG A 50 11.25 -15.14 -13.34
N ASP A 51 12.05 -16.15 -13.64
CA ASP A 51 11.61 -17.34 -14.37
C ASP A 51 10.65 -18.20 -13.52
N ALA A 52 10.82 -18.21 -12.19
CA ALA A 52 9.83 -18.77 -11.28
C ALA A 52 8.49 -18.00 -11.30
N GLY A 53 8.54 -16.66 -11.25
CA GLY A 53 7.35 -15.81 -11.28
C GLY A 53 6.59 -15.84 -12.61
N ALA A 54 7.29 -15.93 -13.74
CA ALA A 54 6.67 -16.08 -15.07
C ALA A 54 5.87 -17.39 -15.15
N ARG A 55 6.43 -18.50 -14.63
CA ARG A 55 5.74 -19.79 -14.58
C ARG A 55 4.49 -19.77 -13.72
N SER A 56 4.47 -19.02 -12.61
CA SER A 56 3.29 -18.94 -11.74
C SER A 56 2.14 -18.12 -12.33
N ARG A 57 2.41 -17.20 -13.26
CA ARG A 57 1.37 -16.36 -13.88
C ARG A 57 0.57 -17.08 -14.96
N GLY A 58 1.07 -18.18 -15.51
CA GLY A 58 0.38 -18.98 -16.54
C GLY A 58 0.24 -18.30 -17.91
N ASP A 59 0.49 -17.00 -18.00
CA ASP A 59 0.50 -16.21 -19.24
C ASP A 59 1.68 -15.23 -19.22
N VAL A 60 2.66 -15.48 -20.09
CA VAL A 60 3.90 -14.69 -20.20
C VAL A 60 3.67 -13.43 -21.03
N ASP A 61 2.62 -13.41 -21.87
CA ASP A 61 2.28 -12.32 -22.80
C ASP A 61 1.12 -11.44 -22.31
N GLY A 62 0.54 -11.78 -21.15
CA GLY A 62 -0.53 -11.02 -20.51
C GLY A 62 -0.09 -9.61 -20.08
N PRO A 63 -1.04 -8.66 -19.93
CA PRO A 63 -0.72 -7.29 -19.57
C PRO A 63 -0.09 -7.20 -18.17
N VAL A 64 0.99 -6.41 -18.05
CA VAL A 64 1.68 -6.17 -16.76
C VAL A 64 0.78 -5.52 -15.73
N PHE A 65 -0.19 -4.72 -16.17
CA PHE A 65 -1.18 -4.08 -15.32
C PHE A 65 -2.59 -4.40 -15.80
N VAL A 66 -3.48 -4.71 -14.86
CA VAL A 66 -4.92 -4.87 -15.11
C VAL A 66 -5.72 -3.96 -14.19
N THR A 67 -6.89 -3.54 -14.67
CA THR A 67 -7.90 -2.80 -13.89
C THR A 67 -9.28 -3.23 -14.35
N VAL A 68 -10.31 -2.87 -13.59
CA VAL A 68 -11.71 -2.95 -14.02
C VAL A 68 -12.16 -1.65 -14.67
N ARG A 69 -13.17 -1.73 -15.55
CA ARG A 69 -13.69 -0.60 -16.34
C ARG A 69 -14.16 0.57 -15.47
N ASP A 70 -14.76 0.26 -14.33
CA ASP A 70 -15.31 1.28 -13.41
C ASP A 70 -14.30 1.71 -12.34
N GLY A 71 -13.03 1.32 -12.50
CA GLY A 71 -11.94 1.57 -11.54
C GLY A 71 -11.93 0.60 -10.36
N ILE A 72 -10.75 0.35 -9.79
CA ILE A 72 -10.57 -0.62 -8.69
C ILE A 72 -11.39 -0.33 -7.44
N GLY A 73 -11.84 0.93 -7.27
CA GLY A 73 -12.74 1.34 -6.19
C GLY A 73 -14.14 0.73 -6.27
N SER A 74 -14.53 0.12 -7.41
CA SER A 74 -15.79 -0.61 -7.52
C SER A 74 -15.72 -2.03 -6.93
N LEU A 75 -14.53 -2.59 -6.75
CA LEU A 75 -14.36 -3.96 -6.26
C LEU A 75 -14.91 -4.17 -4.84
N PRO A 76 -14.67 -3.27 -3.85
CA PRO A 76 -15.25 -3.42 -2.52
C PRO A 76 -16.79 -3.47 -2.54
N GLN A 77 -17.45 -2.61 -3.34
CA GLN A 77 -18.90 -2.64 -3.45
C GLN A 77 -19.41 -3.94 -4.08
N ALA A 78 -18.75 -4.39 -5.16
CA ALA A 78 -19.09 -5.67 -5.79
C ALA A 78 -18.92 -6.86 -4.84
N LEU A 79 -17.91 -6.81 -3.95
CA LEU A 79 -17.73 -7.81 -2.89
C LEU A 79 -18.86 -7.78 -1.87
N VAL A 80 -19.29 -6.59 -1.42
CA VAL A 80 -20.43 -6.45 -0.49
C VAL A 80 -21.71 -7.03 -1.11
N ASP A 81 -22.01 -6.64 -2.35
CA ASP A 81 -23.21 -7.09 -3.07
C ASP A 81 -23.20 -8.61 -3.29
N GLY A 82 -22.02 -9.18 -3.59
CA GLY A 82 -21.84 -10.61 -3.83
C GLY A 82 -21.79 -11.47 -2.57
N ALA A 83 -21.25 -10.95 -1.47
CA ALA A 83 -21.02 -11.71 -0.23
C ALA A 83 -22.32 -12.02 0.53
N ARG A 84 -23.40 -11.28 0.27
CA ARG A 84 -24.66 -11.36 1.04
C ARG A 84 -24.42 -11.24 2.56
N ALA A 85 -23.44 -10.42 2.94
CA ALA A 85 -23.06 -10.19 4.33
C ALA A 85 -23.89 -9.05 4.95
N ASP A 86 -24.10 -9.10 6.27
CA ASP A 86 -24.59 -7.94 7.03
C ASP A 86 -23.42 -6.96 7.24
N VAL A 87 -23.43 -5.86 6.49
CA VAL A 87 -22.39 -4.84 6.54
C VAL A 87 -22.89 -3.64 7.34
N ARG A 88 -22.19 -3.36 8.43
CA ARG A 88 -22.49 -2.23 9.33
C ARG A 88 -21.40 -1.18 9.23
N LEU A 89 -21.70 -0.10 8.54
CA LEU A 89 -20.84 1.09 8.46
C LEU A 89 -20.95 1.89 9.76
N ASP A 90 -19.98 2.78 10.00
CA ASP A 90 -19.95 3.65 11.19
C ASP A 90 -20.12 2.89 12.52
N THR A 91 -19.67 1.62 12.55
CA THR A 91 -19.85 0.68 13.66
C THR A 91 -18.49 0.19 14.13
N ALA A 92 -17.75 1.06 14.80
CA ALA A 92 -16.42 0.72 15.30
C ALA A 92 -16.51 -0.24 16.49
N VAL A 93 -15.61 -1.23 16.54
CA VAL A 93 -15.44 -2.12 17.69
C VAL A 93 -14.44 -1.48 18.64
N ALA A 94 -14.89 -1.18 19.86
CA ALA A 94 -14.09 -0.56 20.91
C ALA A 94 -13.32 -1.60 21.76
N ALA A 95 -13.92 -2.77 21.99
CA ALA A 95 -13.27 -3.85 22.73
C ALA A 95 -13.69 -5.23 22.21
N LEU A 96 -12.80 -6.20 22.41
CA LEU A 96 -13.03 -7.61 22.11
C LEU A 96 -12.72 -8.42 23.36
N ARG A 97 -13.65 -9.29 23.77
CA ARG A 97 -13.48 -10.18 24.93
C ARG A 97 -13.75 -11.62 24.54
N ARG A 98 -13.04 -12.54 25.18
CA ARG A 98 -13.34 -13.98 25.11
C ARG A 98 -14.43 -14.31 26.13
N VAL A 99 -15.45 -15.05 25.70
CA VAL A 99 -16.53 -15.56 26.56
C VAL A 99 -16.70 -17.07 26.37
N ALA A 100 -17.47 -17.72 27.24
CA ALA A 100 -17.60 -19.19 27.26
C ALA A 100 -18.05 -19.81 25.92
N GLY A 101 -18.80 -19.05 25.10
CA GLY A 101 -19.34 -19.51 23.81
C GLY A 101 -18.67 -18.91 22.57
N GLY A 102 -17.60 -18.11 22.70
CA GLY A 102 -16.99 -17.41 21.57
C GLY A 102 -16.45 -16.04 21.97
N PHE A 103 -16.89 -15.01 21.28
CA PHE A 103 -16.44 -13.63 21.46
C PHE A 103 -17.59 -12.70 21.74
N GLU A 104 -17.28 -11.68 22.53
CA GLU A 104 -18.12 -10.52 22.76
C GLU A 104 -17.39 -9.29 22.20
N LEU A 105 -18.07 -8.51 21.36
CA LEU A 105 -17.57 -7.28 20.76
C LEU A 105 -18.36 -6.12 21.34
N GLU A 106 -17.66 -5.19 21.99
CA GLU A 106 -18.23 -3.94 22.46
C GLU A 106 -18.08 -2.90 21.35
N LEU A 107 -19.19 -2.36 20.88
CA LEU A 107 -19.22 -1.32 19.85
C LEU A 107 -19.09 0.07 20.47
N GLU A 108 -18.58 1.02 19.71
CA GLU A 108 -18.73 2.43 20.06
C GLU A 108 -20.22 2.77 20.24
N GLY A 109 -20.56 3.41 21.36
CA GLY A 109 -21.94 3.62 21.78
C GLY A 109 -22.50 2.58 22.76
N GLY A 110 -21.70 1.59 23.17
CA GLY A 110 -22.00 0.67 24.28
C GLY A 110 -22.91 -0.50 23.93
N THR A 111 -23.22 -0.70 22.65
CA THR A 111 -23.95 -1.89 22.19
C THR A 111 -22.99 -3.08 22.10
N THR A 112 -23.46 -4.26 22.45
CA THR A 112 -22.66 -5.49 22.43
C THR A 112 -23.13 -6.46 21.36
N LEU A 113 -22.20 -7.09 20.66
CA LEU A 113 -22.44 -8.20 19.74
C LEU A 113 -21.74 -9.46 20.21
N THR A 114 -22.27 -10.63 19.82
CA THR A 114 -21.62 -11.92 20.06
C THR A 114 -21.32 -12.63 18.75
N ALA A 115 -20.24 -13.40 18.72
CA ALA A 115 -19.84 -14.17 17.56
C ALA A 115 -19.10 -15.46 17.97
N ASP A 116 -19.31 -16.55 17.23
CA ASP A 116 -18.58 -17.81 17.45
C ASP A 116 -17.10 -17.69 17.05
N ALA A 117 -16.82 -16.85 16.05
CA ALA A 117 -15.48 -16.58 15.50
C ALA A 117 -15.33 -15.11 15.10
N VAL A 118 -14.08 -14.61 15.16
CA VAL A 118 -13.72 -13.23 14.83
C VAL A 118 -12.50 -13.22 13.91
N VAL A 119 -12.61 -12.46 12.82
CA VAL A 119 -11.48 -12.13 11.94
C VAL A 119 -11.18 -10.65 12.08
N LEU A 120 -9.97 -10.30 12.53
CA LEU A 120 -9.52 -8.92 12.58
C LEU A 120 -8.80 -8.58 11.28
N ALA A 121 -9.43 -7.75 10.45
CA ALA A 121 -8.90 -7.22 9.20
C ALA A 121 -8.62 -5.70 9.30
N THR A 122 -8.32 -5.21 10.51
CA THR A 122 -7.98 -3.80 10.77
C THR A 122 -6.45 -3.63 10.74
N PRO A 123 -5.93 -2.39 10.61
CA PRO A 123 -4.49 -2.15 10.70
C PRO A 123 -3.86 -2.69 11.99
N ALA A 124 -2.53 -2.83 12.03
CA ALA A 124 -1.84 -3.51 13.12
C ALA A 124 -2.07 -2.86 14.50
N SER A 125 -2.08 -1.52 14.56
CA SER A 125 -2.28 -0.78 15.82
C SER A 125 -3.69 -0.98 16.42
N PRO A 126 -4.80 -0.75 15.67
CA PRO A 126 -6.14 -1.13 16.15
C PRO A 126 -6.27 -2.62 16.49
N THR A 127 -5.70 -3.52 15.68
CA THR A 127 -5.69 -4.96 15.97
C THR A 127 -5.00 -5.26 17.30
N ALA A 128 -3.84 -4.65 17.57
CA ALA A 128 -3.11 -4.83 18.83
C ALA A 128 -3.94 -4.40 20.04
N ARG A 129 -4.69 -3.29 19.93
CA ARG A 129 -5.60 -2.84 21.01
C ARG A 129 -6.72 -3.85 21.27
N LEU A 130 -7.35 -4.36 20.21
CA LEU A 130 -8.43 -5.35 20.34
C LEU A 130 -7.93 -6.69 20.90
N LEU A 131 -6.68 -7.05 20.65
CA LEU A 131 -6.09 -8.31 21.12
C LEU A 131 -5.46 -8.24 22.51
N ALA A 132 -5.42 -7.07 23.15
CA ALA A 132 -4.73 -6.88 24.43
C ALA A 132 -5.11 -7.91 25.50
N ASP A 133 -6.40 -8.22 25.63
CA ASP A 133 -6.91 -9.17 26.63
C ASP A 133 -7.18 -10.58 26.07
N VAL A 134 -7.14 -10.74 24.74
CA VAL A 134 -7.53 -11.99 24.06
C VAL A 134 -6.32 -12.80 23.61
N ALA A 135 -5.30 -12.12 23.07
CA ALA A 135 -4.05 -12.71 22.59
C ALA A 135 -2.89 -11.73 22.87
N PRO A 136 -2.53 -11.51 24.16
CA PRO A 136 -1.55 -10.49 24.56
C PRO A 136 -0.18 -10.66 23.89
N ASP A 137 0.24 -11.90 23.60
CA ASP A 137 1.51 -12.19 22.92
C ASP A 137 1.56 -11.67 21.47
N ALA A 138 0.41 -11.35 20.87
CA ALA A 138 0.35 -10.72 19.54
C ALA A 138 0.60 -9.20 19.59
N VAL A 139 0.48 -8.56 20.75
CA VAL A 139 0.43 -7.10 20.90
C VAL A 139 1.75 -6.43 20.53
N GLU A 140 2.88 -6.81 21.14
CA GLU A 140 4.18 -6.20 20.81
C GLU A 140 4.55 -6.42 19.34
N PRO A 141 4.43 -7.63 18.76
CA PRO A 141 4.75 -7.84 17.37
C PRO A 141 3.92 -6.96 16.42
N LEU A 142 2.64 -6.74 16.72
CA LEU A 142 1.76 -5.85 15.96
C LEU A 142 2.12 -4.37 16.13
N GLN A 143 2.39 -3.92 17.36
CA GLN A 143 2.79 -2.55 17.64
C GLN A 143 4.14 -2.19 17.01
N GLY A 144 5.02 -3.18 16.83
CA GLY A 144 6.28 -3.02 16.13
C GLY A 144 6.19 -3.01 14.60
N ILE A 145 4.99 -2.90 14.02
CA ILE A 145 4.78 -2.66 12.58
C ILE A 145 4.54 -1.15 12.39
N PRO A 146 5.56 -0.37 11.99
CA PRO A 146 5.38 1.04 11.74
C PRO A 146 4.69 1.27 10.39
N TYR A 147 4.12 2.45 10.24
CA TYR A 147 3.41 2.86 9.03
C TYR A 147 4.01 4.14 8.46
N ALA A 148 3.96 4.27 7.14
CA ALA A 148 4.23 5.51 6.44
C ALA A 148 2.92 6.23 6.13
N SER A 149 2.94 7.55 6.26
CA SER A 149 1.90 8.44 5.77
C SER A 149 2.21 8.89 4.34
N MET A 150 1.17 9.18 3.56
CA MET A 150 1.31 9.65 2.18
C MET A 150 0.15 10.55 1.78
N ALA A 151 0.36 11.33 0.72
CA ALA A 151 -0.71 11.99 0.00
C ALA A 151 -0.67 11.55 -1.47
N VAL A 152 -1.85 11.54 -2.08
CA VAL A 152 -2.04 11.26 -3.51
C VAL A 152 -2.79 12.43 -4.10
N VAL A 153 -2.26 12.99 -5.19
CA VAL A 153 -2.93 14.02 -5.97
C VAL A 153 -3.29 13.43 -7.32
N ALA A 154 -4.59 13.37 -7.63
CA ALA A 154 -5.08 13.09 -8.95
C ALA A 154 -5.25 14.42 -9.70
N MET A 155 -4.82 14.45 -10.97
CA MET A 155 -4.85 15.63 -11.81
C MET A 155 -5.43 15.25 -13.18
N ALA A 156 -6.27 16.13 -13.72
CA ALA A 156 -6.68 16.11 -15.11
C ALA A 156 -6.14 17.36 -15.79
N PHE A 157 -5.28 17.19 -16.78
CA PHE A 157 -4.79 18.27 -17.64
C PHE A 157 -5.53 18.26 -18.98
N PRO A 158 -5.52 19.37 -19.73
CA PRO A 158 -5.93 19.36 -21.12
C PRO A 158 -5.25 18.23 -21.90
N GLU A 159 -5.98 17.61 -22.84
CA GLU A 159 -5.49 16.47 -23.61
C GLU A 159 -4.23 16.82 -24.41
N GLN A 160 -3.08 16.29 -23.99
CA GLN A 160 -1.77 16.51 -24.61
C GLN A 160 -0.94 15.22 -24.57
N GLN A 161 0.01 15.09 -25.48
CA GLN A 161 0.88 13.92 -25.57
C GLN A 161 2.05 14.05 -24.60
N VAL A 162 2.44 12.94 -23.96
CA VAL A 162 3.61 12.87 -23.07
C VAL A 162 4.42 11.61 -23.36
N ALA A 163 5.74 11.72 -23.35
CA ALA A 163 6.66 10.60 -23.62
C ALA A 163 6.99 9.78 -22.35
N ALA A 164 6.04 9.63 -21.43
CA ALA A 164 6.26 9.00 -20.12
C ALA A 164 5.73 7.55 -20.01
N GLY A 165 5.16 6.98 -21.08
CA GLY A 165 4.58 5.64 -21.06
C GLY A 165 3.55 5.49 -19.93
N SER A 166 3.78 4.58 -19.00
CA SER A 166 2.89 4.41 -17.82
C SER A 166 3.13 5.41 -16.69
N GLY A 167 4.23 6.16 -16.71
CA GLY A 167 4.64 7.05 -15.63
C GLY A 167 6.14 7.02 -15.32
N LEU A 168 6.50 7.69 -14.22
CA LEU A 168 7.86 7.90 -13.75
C LEU A 168 7.96 7.52 -12.28
N LEU A 169 9.12 7.01 -11.86
CA LEU A 169 9.51 6.94 -10.46
C LEU A 169 10.60 7.97 -10.22
N VAL A 170 10.51 8.67 -9.09
CA VAL A 170 11.31 9.88 -8.85
C VAL A 170 12.23 9.65 -7.66
N PRO A 171 13.55 9.55 -7.90
CA PRO A 171 14.54 9.37 -6.84
C PRO A 171 14.58 10.57 -5.88
N PRO A 172 14.71 10.38 -4.56
CA PRO A 172 14.87 11.46 -3.58
C PRO A 172 16.05 12.38 -3.89
N VAL A 173 17.11 11.83 -4.49
CA VAL A 173 18.31 12.60 -4.88
C VAL A 173 18.03 13.69 -5.90
N THR A 174 16.85 13.71 -6.54
CA THR A 174 16.44 14.82 -7.43
C THR A 174 15.84 16.00 -6.68
N GLY A 175 15.66 15.91 -5.35
CA GLY A 175 15.11 16.99 -4.52
C GLY A 175 13.63 17.29 -4.78
N ARG A 176 12.92 16.37 -5.45
CA ARG A 176 11.51 16.51 -5.80
C ARG A 176 10.61 16.09 -4.64
N LEU A 177 9.46 16.71 -4.56
CA LEU A 177 8.43 16.39 -3.58
C LEU A 177 7.77 15.04 -3.90
N VAL A 178 7.49 14.82 -5.18
CA VAL A 178 6.82 13.62 -5.68
C VAL A 178 7.78 12.43 -5.68
N LYS A 179 7.28 11.26 -5.28
CA LYS A 179 8.04 9.99 -5.35
C LYS A 179 7.73 9.16 -6.61
N GLY A 180 6.60 9.45 -7.25
CA GLY A 180 6.19 8.74 -8.45
C GLY A 180 4.97 9.35 -9.09
N VAL A 181 4.96 9.31 -10.42
CA VAL A 181 3.93 9.84 -11.30
C VAL A 181 3.38 8.69 -12.13
N THR A 182 2.07 8.52 -12.17
CA THR A 182 1.38 7.54 -13.01
C THR A 182 0.56 8.27 -14.06
N VAL A 183 0.80 8.00 -15.33
CA VAL A 183 -0.02 8.53 -16.42
C VAL A 183 -1.17 7.55 -16.68
N SER A 184 -2.24 7.73 -15.90
CA SER A 184 -3.40 6.83 -15.88
C SER A 184 -4.07 6.71 -17.25
N SER A 185 -4.18 7.82 -17.99
CA SER A 185 -4.77 7.85 -19.33
C SER A 185 -3.97 7.05 -20.37
N SER A 186 -2.64 6.94 -20.21
CA SER A 186 -1.79 6.08 -21.06
C SER A 186 -1.94 4.59 -20.71
N LYS A 187 -2.14 4.25 -19.43
CA LYS A 187 -2.40 2.87 -19.01
C LYS A 187 -3.79 2.40 -19.44
N TRP A 188 -4.77 3.28 -19.31
CA TRP A 188 -6.20 2.98 -19.39
C TRP A 188 -6.88 3.86 -20.45
N PRO A 189 -6.84 3.48 -21.74
CA PRO A 189 -7.37 4.31 -22.83
C PRO A 189 -8.86 4.67 -22.68
N HIS A 190 -9.63 3.88 -21.93
CA HIS A 190 -11.04 4.16 -21.65
C HIS A 190 -11.26 5.38 -20.74
N LEU A 191 -10.22 5.92 -20.10
CA LEU A 191 -10.30 7.12 -19.27
C LEU A 191 -10.16 8.44 -20.05
N GLY A 192 -10.18 8.41 -21.39
CA GLY A 192 -9.82 9.51 -22.30
C GLY A 192 -10.53 10.87 -22.10
N GLY A 193 -10.28 11.80 -23.02
CA GLY A 193 -10.81 13.18 -22.97
C GLY A 193 -10.00 14.15 -22.10
N ALA A 194 -8.95 13.69 -21.43
CA ALA A 194 -7.98 14.50 -20.69
C ALA A 194 -6.68 13.70 -20.46
N LEU A 195 -5.57 14.40 -20.26
CA LEU A 195 -4.35 13.79 -19.72
C LEU A 195 -4.56 13.59 -18.21
N ARG A 196 -4.90 12.36 -17.82
CA ARG A 196 -5.10 11.99 -16.41
C ARG A 196 -3.82 11.45 -15.80
N VAL A 197 -3.39 12.09 -14.72
CA VAL A 197 -2.16 11.78 -14.00
C VAL A 197 -2.46 11.61 -12.51
N ARG A 198 -1.76 10.70 -11.85
CA ARG A 198 -1.76 10.57 -10.40
C ARG A 198 -0.34 10.67 -9.89
N SER A 199 -0.09 11.49 -8.89
CA SER A 199 1.21 11.57 -8.23
C SER A 199 1.06 11.27 -6.74
N SER A 200 2.15 10.83 -6.12
CA SER A 200 2.18 10.57 -4.67
C SER A 200 3.37 11.26 -4.00
N VAL A 201 3.17 11.65 -2.74
CA VAL A 201 4.13 12.33 -1.88
C VAL A 201 4.17 11.62 -0.52
N GLY A 202 5.28 11.73 0.18
CA GLY A 202 5.44 11.19 1.53
C GLY A 202 6.15 9.84 1.53
N ARG A 203 7.08 9.71 2.47
CA ARG A 203 7.92 8.53 2.67
C ARG A 203 7.99 8.21 4.16
N PHE A 204 8.33 6.98 4.47
CA PHE A 204 8.59 6.59 5.84
C PHE A 204 9.77 7.40 6.39
N GLY A 205 9.55 8.06 7.53
CA GLY A 205 10.55 8.94 8.15
C GLY A 205 10.76 10.29 7.44
N ASP A 206 9.96 10.63 6.43
CA ASP A 206 9.99 11.92 5.74
C ASP A 206 8.57 12.32 5.31
N ASP A 207 7.84 12.94 6.24
CA ASP A 207 6.46 13.37 6.10
C ASP A 207 6.29 14.88 6.26
N ALA A 208 7.36 15.66 6.35
CA ALA A 208 7.32 17.11 6.55
C ALA A 208 6.50 17.79 5.44
N ALA A 209 6.66 17.31 4.21
CA ALA A 209 5.86 17.70 3.05
C ALA A 209 4.35 17.54 3.25
N LEU A 210 3.93 16.51 3.99
CA LEU A 210 2.53 16.22 4.26
C LEU A 210 1.93 17.19 5.28
N GLN A 211 2.73 17.99 6.01
CA GLN A 211 2.21 18.97 6.96
C GLN A 211 1.75 20.27 6.28
N ARG A 212 1.98 20.41 4.96
CA ARG A 212 1.46 21.54 4.16
C ARG A 212 -0.06 21.52 4.10
N ALA A 213 -0.66 22.70 3.95
CA ALA A 213 -2.08 22.82 3.61
C ALA A 213 -2.38 22.15 2.26
N ASP A 214 -3.61 21.72 2.05
CA ASP A 214 -4.00 20.93 0.88
C ASP A 214 -3.77 21.68 -0.44
N ASP A 215 -4.08 22.97 -0.48
CA ASP A 215 -3.86 23.81 -1.67
C ASP A 215 -2.36 23.96 -1.97
N ASP A 216 -1.53 24.21 -0.96
CA ASP A 216 -0.08 24.34 -1.10
C ASP A 216 0.58 23.03 -1.53
N LEU A 217 0.13 21.90 -0.97
CA LEU A 217 0.62 20.58 -1.33
C LEU A 217 0.21 20.23 -2.76
N THR A 218 -1.05 20.50 -3.13
CA THR A 218 -1.57 20.27 -4.48
C THR A 218 -0.81 21.10 -5.51
N ALA A 219 -0.63 22.40 -5.27
CA ALA A 219 0.11 23.29 -6.17
C ALA A 219 1.57 22.84 -6.35
N ALA A 220 2.25 22.44 -5.27
CA ALA A 220 3.63 21.95 -5.34
C ALA A 220 3.73 20.63 -6.13
N VAL A 221 2.77 19.70 -5.94
CA VAL A 221 2.73 18.45 -6.70
C VAL A 221 2.45 18.68 -8.18
N VAL A 222 1.52 19.59 -8.50
CA VAL A 222 1.21 19.96 -9.89
C VAL A 222 2.45 20.56 -10.56
N ALA A 223 3.17 21.44 -9.89
CA ALA A 223 4.41 22.03 -10.41
C ALA A 223 5.47 20.96 -10.73
N ASP A 224 5.73 20.05 -9.78
CA ASP A 224 6.68 18.94 -10.00
C ASP A 224 6.24 18.04 -11.17
N VAL A 225 4.95 17.71 -11.25
CA VAL A 225 4.41 16.84 -12.32
C VAL A 225 4.49 17.52 -13.69
N ALA A 226 4.16 18.81 -13.76
CA ALA A 226 4.24 19.58 -14.99
C ALA A 226 5.66 19.64 -15.55
N GLU A 227 6.65 19.85 -14.68
CA GLU A 227 8.06 19.87 -15.06
C GLU A 227 8.58 18.46 -15.43
N LEU A 228 8.27 17.44 -14.63
CA LEU A 228 8.71 16.07 -14.87
C LEU A 228 8.15 15.46 -16.16
N LEU A 229 6.95 15.87 -16.57
CA LEU A 229 6.30 15.42 -17.80
C LEU A 229 6.50 16.38 -18.98
N ASP A 230 7.19 17.51 -18.78
CA ASP A 230 7.41 18.55 -19.79
C ASP A 230 6.09 19.01 -20.45
N LEU A 231 5.10 19.38 -19.63
CA LEU A 231 3.75 19.71 -20.12
C LEU A 231 3.72 21.09 -20.80
N GLU A 232 3.26 21.12 -22.06
CA GLU A 232 2.99 22.37 -22.79
C GLU A 232 1.83 23.17 -22.17
N ARG A 233 0.85 22.47 -21.60
CA ARG A 233 -0.28 23.06 -20.86
C ARG A 233 -0.25 22.56 -19.42
N PRO A 234 0.47 23.25 -18.52
CA PRO A 234 0.75 22.78 -17.17
C PRO A 234 -0.38 23.01 -16.18
N GLU A 235 -1.44 23.74 -16.54
CA GLU A 235 -2.58 23.99 -15.65
C GLU A 235 -3.59 22.82 -15.70
N PRO A 236 -3.84 22.12 -14.59
CA PRO A 236 -4.88 21.10 -14.55
C PRO A 236 -6.26 21.74 -14.56
N VAL A 237 -7.21 21.12 -15.28
CA VAL A 237 -8.63 21.49 -15.25
C VAL A 237 -9.33 20.97 -13.99
N GLN A 238 -8.75 19.96 -13.34
CA GLN A 238 -9.26 19.41 -12.09
C GLN A 238 -8.11 18.80 -11.29
N THR A 239 -8.16 18.96 -9.97
CA THR A 239 -7.31 18.25 -9.02
C THR A 239 -8.16 17.64 -7.91
N GLU A 240 -7.68 16.55 -7.32
CA GLU A 240 -8.25 15.92 -6.14
C GLU A 240 -7.11 15.40 -5.27
N LEU A 241 -7.11 15.79 -3.99
CA LEU A 241 -6.09 15.38 -3.03
C LEU A 241 -6.69 14.43 -1.99
N VAL A 242 -6.01 13.30 -1.76
CA VAL A 242 -6.36 12.34 -0.71
C VAL A 242 -5.14 12.09 0.17
N ARG A 243 -5.33 12.21 1.49
CA ARG A 243 -4.32 11.90 2.49
C ARG A 243 -4.57 10.55 3.11
N TRP A 244 -3.50 9.79 3.25
CA TRP A 244 -3.50 8.51 3.95
C TRP A 244 -2.53 8.64 5.12
N VAL A 245 -3.06 8.92 6.29
CA VAL A 245 -2.29 8.90 7.54
C VAL A 245 -2.11 7.44 7.93
N ASP A 246 -0.86 7.04 8.17
CA ASP A 246 -0.48 5.66 8.49
C ASP A 246 -1.07 4.63 7.51
N GLY A 247 -1.04 4.94 6.21
CA GLY A 247 -1.70 4.13 5.19
C GLY A 247 -0.88 2.93 4.69
N LEU A 248 0.44 2.91 4.90
CA LEU A 248 1.32 1.86 4.35
C LEU A 248 2.19 1.22 5.43
N PRO A 249 1.95 -0.06 5.79
CA PRO A 249 2.80 -0.76 6.74
C PRO A 249 4.22 -0.92 6.17
N GLN A 250 5.22 -0.74 7.02
CA GLN A 250 6.62 -0.86 6.64
C GLN A 250 7.15 -2.24 7.02
N TYR A 251 7.58 -2.98 5.99
CA TYR A 251 8.11 -4.34 6.16
C TYR A 251 9.60 -4.29 6.48
N LEU A 252 9.93 -3.72 7.64
CA LEU A 252 11.31 -3.57 8.10
C LEU A 252 12.01 -4.91 8.30
N VAL A 253 13.34 -4.92 8.42
CA VAL A 253 14.11 -6.11 8.84
C VAL A 253 13.49 -6.74 10.09
N GLY A 254 13.23 -8.05 10.04
CA GLY A 254 12.51 -8.78 11.10
C GLY A 254 11.00 -8.91 10.90
N HIS A 255 10.40 -8.27 9.88
CA HIS A 255 8.96 -8.33 9.63
C HIS A 255 8.39 -9.77 9.48
N PRO A 256 9.03 -10.71 8.74
CA PRO A 256 8.54 -12.09 8.67
C PRO A 256 8.44 -12.78 10.04
N GLN A 257 9.39 -12.53 10.93
CA GLN A 257 9.40 -13.07 12.29
C GLN A 257 8.27 -12.45 13.13
N ARG A 258 8.03 -11.14 12.99
CA ARG A 258 6.87 -10.48 13.62
C ARG A 258 5.56 -11.11 13.15
N VAL A 259 5.36 -11.27 11.85
CA VAL A 259 4.15 -11.91 11.29
C VAL A 259 3.98 -13.34 11.82
N ALA A 260 5.07 -14.11 11.90
CA ALA A 260 5.02 -15.46 12.46
C ALA A 260 4.61 -15.48 13.93
N ALA A 261 5.14 -14.55 14.74
CA ALA A 261 4.78 -14.40 16.15
C ALA A 261 3.29 -14.04 16.33
N VAL A 262 2.78 -13.08 15.54
CA VAL A 262 1.35 -12.72 15.54
C VAL A 262 0.49 -13.94 15.19
N ARG A 263 0.82 -14.65 14.11
CA ARG A 263 0.04 -15.83 13.68
C ARG A 263 0.07 -16.94 14.74
N ALA A 264 1.20 -17.17 15.40
CA ALA A 264 1.31 -18.16 16.47
C ALA A 264 0.47 -17.79 17.69
N ALA A 265 0.53 -16.54 18.15
CA ALA A 265 -0.27 -16.05 19.27
C ALA A 265 -1.78 -16.11 18.97
N VAL A 266 -2.19 -15.70 17.77
CA VAL A 266 -3.59 -15.75 17.33
C VAL A 266 -4.09 -17.19 17.20
N ALA A 267 -3.28 -18.11 16.65
CA ALA A 267 -3.65 -19.52 16.49
C ALA A 267 -3.86 -20.25 17.82
N ALA A 268 -3.32 -19.73 18.93
CA ALA A 268 -3.57 -20.26 20.28
C ALA A 268 -5.00 -19.98 20.79
N VAL A 269 -5.76 -19.10 20.11
CA VAL A 269 -7.14 -18.74 20.47
C VAL A 269 -8.13 -19.31 19.45
N PRO A 270 -8.85 -20.40 19.76
CA PRO A 270 -9.79 -21.02 18.82
C PRO A 270 -10.89 -20.05 18.36
N GLY A 271 -11.08 -19.93 17.04
CA GLY A 271 -12.07 -19.04 16.44
C GLY A 271 -11.58 -17.60 16.24
N LEU A 272 -10.31 -17.29 16.55
CA LEU A 272 -9.70 -15.99 16.23
C LEU A 272 -8.82 -16.11 14.98
N ALA A 273 -8.88 -15.10 14.10
CA ALA A 273 -7.96 -14.95 12.98
C ALA A 273 -7.58 -13.48 12.75
N VAL A 274 -6.46 -13.26 12.06
CA VAL A 274 -6.03 -11.95 11.55
C VAL A 274 -5.79 -12.06 10.04
N ALA A 275 -6.11 -11.01 9.30
CA ALA A 275 -6.01 -10.94 7.84
C ALA A 275 -5.16 -9.76 7.39
#